data_AF-A0A0H5Q6G4-F1
#
_entry.id   AF-A0A0H5Q6G4-F1
#
_cell.length_a   1.000
_cell.length_b   1.000
_cell.length_c   1.000
_cell.angle_alpha   90.00
_cell.angle_beta   90.00
_cell.angle_gamma   90.00
#
_symmetry.space_group_name_H-M   'P 1'
#
loop_
_entity.id
_entity.type
_entity.pdbx_description
1 polymer ?
#
loop_
_entity_poly.entity_id
_entity_poly.type
_entity_poly.pdbx_seq_one_letter_code
_entity_poly.pdbx_strand_id
1 'polypeptide(L)'
;MARNQSSKKLISLVKSVLIDKLVKDEAEIENHSESAIIEKHILDSFLPKNGQARYFAEFYLYGDTENHGIGATLDAIFSYNSEGSESQTSKYTNLLPIVQFARTQQIYCNTIPTGKEPDFRHFCSQLRSIYNKFKCLSENAKDSERKFYYQNEANFMRDLLREATEEPQFMRYSNFYQIVIDNWVDLQNWSITFRMLSDLAKMEKGWKDTPETRTTLLQLLKDVSTEWE
;
A
#
# COMPACT_ATOMS: atom_id res chain seq x y z
N MET A 1 -1.57 6.78 31.08
CA MET A 1 -0.78 7.47 30.04
C MET A 1 0.65 7.00 30.16
N ALA A 2 1.11 6.14 29.26
CA ALA A 2 2.53 5.80 29.21
C ALA A 2 3.31 7.07 28.86
N ARG A 3 4.32 7.43 29.66
CA ARG A 3 5.29 8.46 29.29
C ARG A 3 5.91 8.04 27.96
N ASN A 4 5.87 8.89 26.93
CA ASN A 4 6.74 8.74 25.76
C ASN A 4 8.17 8.67 26.29
N GLN A 5 8.77 7.49 26.22
CA GLN A 5 10.11 7.26 26.71
C GLN A 5 11.06 7.79 25.64
N SER A 6 11.48 9.05 25.78
CA SER A 6 12.44 9.65 24.86
C SER A 6 13.77 8.89 24.94
N SER A 7 14.17 8.22 23.87
CA SER A 7 15.52 7.68 23.75
C SER A 7 16.47 8.78 23.25
N LYS A 8 17.69 8.83 23.78
CA LYS A 8 18.69 9.83 23.37
C LYS A 8 19.71 9.17 22.45
N LYS A 9 20.00 9.81 21.31
CA LYS A 9 21.05 9.40 20.39
C LYS A 9 22.08 10.53 20.24
N LEU A 10 23.34 10.24 20.57
CA LEU A 10 24.44 11.19 20.35
C LEU A 10 24.80 11.19 18.85
N ILE A 11 24.96 12.38 18.27
CA ILE A 11 25.46 12.56 16.89
C ILE A 11 26.67 13.50 16.89
N SER A 12 27.61 13.25 15.99
CA SER A 12 28.79 14.10 15.76
C SER A 12 28.65 14.81 14.42
N LEU A 13 28.83 16.13 14.41
CA LEU A 13 28.63 16.98 13.24
C LEU A 13 29.94 17.63 12.82
N VAL A 14 30.30 17.53 11.53
CA VAL A 14 31.51 18.15 10.97
C VAL A 14 31.43 19.68 10.99
N LYS A 15 30.24 20.24 10.70
CA LYS A 15 29.98 21.68 10.67
C LYS A 15 29.16 22.15 11.88
N SER A 16 29.46 21.62 13.07
CA SER A 16 28.68 21.86 14.30
C SER A 16 28.42 23.34 14.59
N VAL A 17 29.44 24.20 14.47
CA VAL A 17 29.31 25.65 14.73
C VAL A 17 28.31 26.34 13.80
N LEU A 18 28.25 25.93 12.54
CA LEU A 18 27.29 26.50 11.58
C LEU A 18 25.88 25.98 11.86
N ILE A 19 25.75 24.66 12.06
CA ILE A 19 24.45 24.03 12.34
C ILE A 19 23.85 24.60 13.62
N ASP A 20 24.64 24.75 14.68
CA ASP A 20 24.22 25.32 15.97
C ASP A 20 23.62 26.71 15.82
N LYS A 21 24.27 27.60 15.04
CA LYS A 21 23.75 28.95 14.78
C LYS A 21 22.43 28.93 14.02
N LEU A 22 22.35 28.18 12.93
CA LEU A 22 21.14 28.10 12.10
C LEU A 22 19.96 27.53 12.88
N VAL A 23 20.20 26.47 13.66
CA VAL A 23 19.17 25.81 14.47
C VAL A 23 18.69 26.72 15.60
N LYS A 24 19.58 27.50 16.24
CA LYS A 24 19.20 28.47 17.27
C LYS A 24 18.31 29.57 16.73
N ASP A 25 18.69 30.15 15.58
CA ASP A 25 17.89 31.18 14.94
C ASP A 25 16.47 30.66 14.62
N GLU A 26 16.34 29.46 14.04
CA GLU A 26 15.03 28.85 13.73
C GLU A 26 14.25 28.47 14.99
N ALA A 27 14.91 27.92 16.01
CA ALA A 27 14.30 27.55 17.28
C ALA A 27 13.70 28.76 18.01
N GLU A 28 14.40 29.91 17.99
CA GLU A 28 13.90 31.18 18.54
C GLU A 28 12.69 31.70 17.74
N ILE A 29 12.73 31.62 16.40
CA ILE A 29 11.64 32.07 15.53
C ILE A 29 10.39 31.21 15.69
N GLU A 30 10.54 29.88 15.73
CA GLU A 30 9.41 28.94 15.80
C GLU A 30 8.97 28.63 17.25
N ASN A 31 9.66 29.18 18.26
CA ASN A 31 9.43 28.91 19.69
C ASN A 31 9.46 27.41 20.03
N HIS A 32 10.48 26.72 19.52
CA HIS A 32 10.72 25.29 19.71
C HIS A 32 12.12 25.02 20.27
N SER A 33 12.39 23.79 20.70
CA SER A 33 13.75 23.42 21.11
C SER A 33 14.63 23.15 19.89
N GLU A 34 15.93 23.42 20.02
CA GLU A 34 16.93 23.09 18.99
C GLU A 34 16.86 21.62 18.56
N SER A 35 16.61 20.70 19.51
CA SER A 35 16.43 19.28 19.23
C SER A 35 15.22 18.99 18.34
N ALA A 36 14.10 19.70 18.56
CA ALA A 36 12.88 19.53 17.77
C ALA A 36 13.07 20.06 16.35
N ILE A 37 13.78 21.18 16.19
CA ILE A 37 14.15 21.71 14.86
C ILE A 37 15.05 20.72 14.11
N ILE A 38 16.09 20.19 14.75
CA ILE A 38 16.98 19.20 14.13
C ILE A 38 16.20 17.95 13.73
N GLU A 39 15.36 17.42 14.62
CA GLU A 39 14.54 16.23 14.35
C GLU A 39 13.59 16.46 13.17
N LYS A 40 12.89 17.60 13.13
CA LYS A 40 12.02 18.02 12.02
C LYS A 40 12.77 17.98 10.69
N HIS A 41 13.92 18.66 10.57
CA HIS A 41 14.71 18.68 9.33
C HIS A 41 15.21 17.29 8.91
N ILE A 42 15.63 16.46 9.87
CA ILE A 42 16.05 15.08 9.58
C ILE A 42 14.86 14.28 9.03
N LEU A 43 13.72 14.31 9.70
CA LEU A 43 12.52 13.58 9.26
C LEU A 43 12.03 14.08 7.91
N ASP A 44 12.02 15.40 7.69
CA ASP A 44 11.62 16.01 6.42
C ASP A 44 12.54 15.62 5.25
N SER A 45 13.80 15.27 5.53
CA SER A 45 14.72 14.76 4.51
C SER A 45 14.45 13.30 4.11
N PHE A 46 13.94 12.49 5.05
CA PHE A 46 13.72 11.06 4.84
C PHE A 46 12.28 10.70 4.47
N LEU A 47 11.29 11.43 4.97
CA LEU A 47 9.87 11.07 4.88
C LEU A 47 9.15 11.80 3.73
N PRO A 48 7.99 11.29 3.28
CA PRO A 48 7.13 12.01 2.36
C PRO A 48 6.69 13.38 2.92
N LYS A 49 6.43 14.32 2.00
CA LYS A 49 5.85 15.63 2.34
C LYS A 49 4.35 15.54 2.63
N ASN A 50 3.63 14.70 1.89
CA ASN A 50 2.21 14.46 2.14
C ASN A 50 2.03 13.82 3.53
N GLY A 51 1.12 14.39 4.34
CA GLY A 51 0.94 13.99 5.74
C GLY A 51 0.46 12.55 5.92
N GLN A 52 -0.40 12.06 5.04
CA GLN A 52 -0.89 10.68 5.10
C GLN A 52 0.21 9.69 4.69
N ALA A 53 0.96 10.00 3.63
CA ALA A 53 2.09 9.18 3.22
C ALA A 53 3.19 9.13 4.31
N ARG A 54 3.44 10.26 4.98
CA ARG A 54 4.30 10.32 6.16
C ARG A 54 3.79 9.42 7.27
N TYR A 55 2.50 9.49 7.59
CA TYR A 55 1.87 8.62 8.57
C TYR A 55 2.08 7.13 8.24
N PHE A 56 1.95 6.72 6.97
CA PHE A 56 2.22 5.33 6.60
C PHE A 56 3.67 4.91 6.86
N ALA A 57 4.62 5.77 6.52
CA ALA A 57 6.03 5.49 6.73
C ALA A 57 6.37 5.39 8.23
N GLU A 58 5.85 6.30 9.05
CA GLU A 58 6.13 6.37 10.49
C GLU A 58 5.49 5.21 11.26
N PHE A 59 4.22 4.90 10.98
CA PHE A 59 3.46 3.96 11.82
C PHE A 59 3.48 2.53 11.32
N TYR A 60 3.55 2.32 10.00
CA TYR A 60 3.50 0.97 9.41
C TYR A 60 4.81 0.53 8.80
N LEU A 61 5.61 1.42 8.18
CA LEU A 61 6.84 0.97 7.51
C LEU A 61 8.03 0.86 8.47
N TYR A 62 8.21 1.88 9.31
CA TYR A 62 9.29 1.97 10.30
C TYR A 62 8.78 2.01 11.74
N GLY A 63 7.50 1.72 11.95
CA GLY A 63 6.87 1.80 13.27
C GLY A 63 7.37 0.73 14.24
N ASP A 64 7.28 1.03 15.54
CA ASP A 64 7.74 0.16 16.62
C ASP A 64 6.65 -0.79 17.15
N THR A 65 5.51 -0.91 16.45
CA THR A 65 4.38 -1.76 16.87
C THR A 65 4.49 -3.17 16.28
N GLU A 66 3.76 -4.16 16.79
CA GLU A 66 3.77 -5.51 16.20
C GLU A 66 3.22 -5.56 14.75
N ASN A 67 2.48 -4.54 14.32
CA ASN A 67 1.87 -4.43 13.00
C ASN A 67 2.63 -3.45 12.10
N HIS A 68 3.93 -3.70 11.90
CA HIS A 68 4.79 -2.92 10.99
C HIS A 68 5.45 -3.80 9.92
N GLY A 69 6.16 -3.16 8.99
CA GLY A 69 6.85 -3.76 7.86
C GLY A 69 6.05 -3.68 6.55
N ILE A 70 6.55 -4.35 5.52
CA ILE A 70 6.05 -4.23 4.15
C ILE A 70 4.57 -4.59 4.02
N GLY A 71 4.14 -5.75 4.54
CA GLY A 71 2.74 -6.19 4.44
C GLY A 71 1.76 -5.25 5.13
N ALA A 72 2.08 -4.82 6.36
CA ALA A 72 1.27 -3.87 7.11
C ALA A 72 1.17 -2.51 6.41
N THR A 73 2.27 -2.05 5.80
CA THR A 73 2.30 -0.79 5.04
C THR A 73 1.44 -0.88 3.78
N LEU A 74 1.55 -1.98 3.02
CA LEU A 74 0.74 -2.22 1.83
C LEU A 74 -0.75 -2.27 2.17
N ASP A 75 -1.12 -3.00 3.23
CA ASP A 75 -2.49 -3.01 3.74
C ASP A 75 -2.98 -1.59 4.08
N ALA A 76 -2.21 -0.84 4.87
CA ALA A 76 -2.60 0.52 5.25
C ALA A 76 -2.83 1.44 4.04
N ILE A 77 -1.93 1.39 3.05
CA ILE A 77 -2.04 2.16 1.80
C ILE A 77 -3.31 1.78 1.03
N PHE A 78 -3.54 0.48 0.82
CA PHE A 78 -4.69 0.01 0.04
C PHE A 78 -6.02 0.23 0.77
N SER A 79 -6.06 -0.03 2.08
CA SER A 79 -7.22 0.25 2.94
C SER A 79 -7.62 1.72 2.83
N TYR A 80 -6.67 2.64 3.04
CA TYR A 80 -6.92 4.07 2.93
C TYR A 80 -7.38 4.49 1.53
N ASN A 81 -6.74 3.97 0.48
CA ASN A 81 -7.13 4.32 -0.87
C ASN A 81 -8.53 3.80 -1.25
N SER A 82 -9.05 2.79 -0.54
CA SER A 82 -10.40 2.27 -0.75
C SER A 82 -11.51 3.17 -0.19
N GLU A 83 -11.16 4.22 0.55
CA GLU A 83 -12.10 5.17 1.18
C GLU A 83 -12.30 6.43 0.32
N GLY A 84 -12.62 6.27 -0.96
CA GLY A 84 -12.97 7.39 -1.83
C GLY A 84 -14.23 8.13 -1.36
N SER A 85 -14.38 9.37 -1.82
CA SER A 85 -15.47 10.27 -1.41
C SER A 85 -16.81 9.95 -2.06
N GLU A 86 -16.80 9.40 -3.28
CA GLU A 86 -18.00 8.96 -3.99
C GLU A 86 -18.25 7.46 -3.82
N SER A 87 -19.51 7.04 -4.02
CA SER A 87 -19.90 5.64 -3.87
C SER A 87 -19.02 4.72 -4.69
N GLN A 88 -18.27 3.86 -3.98
CA GLN A 88 -17.35 2.86 -4.53
C GLN A 88 -16.14 3.41 -5.30
N THR A 89 -15.80 4.70 -5.21
CA THR A 89 -14.57 5.24 -5.81
C THR A 89 -13.36 5.05 -4.89
N SER A 90 -12.15 5.06 -5.45
CA SER A 90 -10.92 5.16 -4.65
C SER A 90 -10.53 6.62 -4.44
N LYS A 91 -9.64 6.89 -3.48
CA LYS A 91 -9.11 8.26 -3.28
C LYS A 91 -8.20 8.69 -4.43
N TYR A 92 -7.31 7.79 -4.84
CA TYR A 92 -6.29 8.04 -5.85
C TYR A 92 -6.25 6.92 -6.87
N THR A 93 -5.80 7.25 -8.08
CA THR A 93 -5.68 6.34 -9.23
C THR A 93 -4.23 6.09 -9.65
N ASN A 94 -3.25 6.62 -8.91
CA ASN A 94 -1.83 6.59 -9.28
C ASN A 94 -1.03 5.51 -8.53
N LEU A 95 -1.71 4.54 -7.89
CA LEU A 95 -1.07 3.50 -7.07
C LEU A 95 -0.48 2.31 -7.85
N LEU A 96 -0.50 2.30 -9.19
CA LEU A 96 0.04 1.19 -10.00
C LEU A 96 1.47 0.78 -9.61
N PRO A 97 2.43 1.71 -9.37
CA PRO A 97 3.78 1.32 -8.97
C PRO A 97 3.83 0.53 -7.65
N ILE A 98 2.95 0.85 -6.71
CA ILE A 98 2.86 0.14 -5.42
C ILE A 98 2.23 -1.26 -5.61
N VAL A 99 1.23 -1.39 -6.48
CA VAL A 99 0.66 -2.71 -6.83
C VAL A 99 1.70 -3.59 -7.52
N GLN A 100 2.46 -3.03 -8.45
CA GLN A 100 3.57 -3.73 -9.12
C GLN A 100 4.64 -4.16 -8.12
N PHE A 101 5.00 -3.28 -7.18
CA PHE A 101 5.91 -3.62 -6.09
C PHE A 101 5.37 -4.79 -5.26
N ALA A 102 4.12 -4.75 -4.81
CA ALA A 102 3.51 -5.86 -4.04
C ALA A 102 3.58 -7.19 -4.82
N ARG A 103 3.23 -7.16 -6.11
CA ARG A 103 3.35 -8.32 -7.01
C ARG A 103 4.77 -8.87 -7.10
N THR A 104 5.78 -8.02 -7.18
CA THR A 104 7.20 -8.47 -7.23
C THR A 104 7.67 -9.05 -5.91
N GLN A 105 7.23 -8.49 -4.78
CA GLN A 105 7.60 -8.98 -3.45
C GLN A 105 6.95 -10.33 -3.12
N GLN A 106 5.84 -10.68 -3.78
CA GLN A 106 5.15 -11.96 -3.62
C GLN A 106 6.09 -13.16 -3.78
N ILE A 107 7.16 -13.07 -4.56
CA ILE A 107 8.14 -14.17 -4.73
C ILE A 107 8.81 -14.60 -3.41
N TYR A 108 8.83 -13.71 -2.41
CA TYR A 108 9.38 -13.99 -1.09
C TYR A 108 8.31 -14.49 -0.11
N CYS A 109 7.04 -14.24 -0.39
CA CYS A 109 5.92 -14.73 0.39
C CYS A 109 5.76 -16.24 0.17
N ASN A 110 5.59 -17.00 1.24
CA ASN A 110 5.49 -18.46 1.23
C ASN A 110 4.18 -18.98 1.84
N THR A 111 3.20 -18.09 1.99
CA THR A 111 1.91 -18.44 2.61
C THR A 111 1.09 -19.31 1.68
N ILE A 112 0.68 -20.47 2.18
CA ILE A 112 -0.32 -21.32 1.53
C ILE A 112 -1.68 -20.94 2.12
N PRO A 113 -2.62 -20.44 1.31
CA PRO A 113 -3.95 -20.09 1.80
C PRO A 113 -4.70 -21.33 2.27
N THR A 114 -5.49 -21.17 3.32
CA THR A 114 -6.28 -22.24 3.95
C THR A 114 -7.78 -22.03 3.78
N GLY A 115 -8.20 -20.83 3.37
CA GLY A 115 -9.60 -20.42 3.33
C GLY A 115 -10.18 -20.06 4.70
N LYS A 116 -9.34 -20.05 5.75
CA LYS A 116 -9.72 -19.75 7.14
C LYS A 116 -9.12 -18.44 7.65
N GLU A 117 -8.43 -17.70 6.79
CA GLU A 117 -7.88 -16.40 7.12
C GLU A 117 -9.04 -15.45 7.49
N PRO A 118 -8.87 -14.55 8.48
CA PRO A 118 -9.94 -13.65 8.91
C PRO A 118 -10.57 -12.84 7.77
N ASP A 119 -9.73 -12.38 6.84
CA ASP A 119 -10.14 -11.55 5.71
C ASP A 119 -10.59 -12.37 4.48
N PHE A 120 -10.48 -13.71 4.50
CA PHE A 120 -10.71 -14.56 3.32
C PHE A 120 -12.11 -14.43 2.72
N ARG A 121 -13.13 -14.36 3.58
CA ARG A 121 -14.52 -14.20 3.15
C ARG A 121 -14.75 -12.84 2.48
N HIS A 122 -14.12 -11.80 3.03
CA HIS A 122 -14.20 -10.45 2.46
C HIS A 122 -13.49 -10.39 1.12
N PHE A 123 -12.28 -10.97 1.03
CA PHE A 123 -11.53 -11.14 -0.21
C PHE A 123 -12.35 -11.79 -1.32
N CYS A 124 -12.96 -12.95 -1.05
CA CYS A 124 -13.81 -13.65 -2.02
C CYS A 124 -15.00 -12.78 -2.49
N SER A 125 -15.55 -11.95 -1.61
CA SER A 125 -16.64 -11.02 -1.95
C SER A 125 -16.15 -9.88 -2.86
N GLN A 126 -14.96 -9.33 -2.61
CA GLN A 126 -14.37 -8.32 -3.48
C GLN A 126 -14.03 -8.91 -4.86
N LEU A 127 -13.43 -10.10 -4.89
CA LEU A 127 -13.10 -10.81 -6.13
C LEU A 127 -14.36 -11.09 -6.98
N ARG A 128 -15.45 -11.52 -6.35
CA ARG A 128 -16.75 -11.71 -7.03
C ARG A 128 -17.28 -10.41 -7.63
N SER A 129 -17.07 -9.28 -6.95
CA SER A 129 -17.48 -7.98 -7.46
C SER A 129 -16.67 -7.61 -8.71
N ILE A 130 -15.36 -7.85 -8.71
CA ILE A 130 -14.51 -7.62 -9.89
C ILE A 130 -14.89 -8.54 -11.05
N TYR A 131 -15.16 -9.83 -10.80
CA TYR A 131 -15.73 -10.73 -11.79
C TYR A 131 -17.01 -10.15 -12.43
N ASN A 132 -17.96 -9.68 -11.61
CA ASN A 132 -19.21 -9.09 -12.09
C ASN A 132 -18.97 -7.82 -12.92
N LYS A 133 -17.96 -7.02 -12.56
CA LYS A 133 -17.56 -5.84 -13.34
C LYS A 133 -17.14 -6.23 -14.75
N PHE A 134 -16.25 -7.20 -14.91
CA PHE A 134 -15.84 -7.66 -16.24
C PHE A 134 -16.97 -8.29 -17.04
N LYS A 135 -17.87 -9.03 -16.38
CA LYS A 135 -19.08 -9.54 -17.04
C LYS A 135 -19.94 -8.38 -17.60
N CYS A 136 -20.16 -7.35 -16.80
CA CYS A 136 -20.90 -6.15 -17.21
C CYS A 136 -20.20 -5.40 -18.36
N LEU A 137 -18.87 -5.25 -18.30
CA LEU A 137 -18.09 -4.64 -19.39
C LEU A 137 -18.20 -5.44 -20.68
N SER A 138 -18.15 -6.77 -20.60
CA SER A 138 -18.35 -7.67 -21.75
C SER A 138 -19.76 -7.56 -22.34
N GLU A 139 -20.80 -7.45 -21.50
CA GLU A 139 -22.20 -7.35 -21.97
C GLU A 139 -22.46 -6.01 -22.67
N ASN A 140 -21.78 -4.94 -22.24
CA ASN A 140 -21.95 -3.58 -22.74
C ASN A 140 -20.95 -3.18 -23.85
N ALA A 141 -19.95 -4.01 -24.14
CA ALA A 141 -18.97 -3.76 -25.19
C ALA A 141 -19.64 -3.76 -26.57
N LYS A 142 -19.37 -2.72 -27.36
CA LYS A 142 -19.98 -2.53 -28.69
C LYS A 142 -19.23 -3.28 -29.80
N ASP A 143 -17.92 -3.40 -29.69
CA ASP A 143 -17.08 -4.13 -30.64
C ASP A 143 -16.75 -5.54 -30.12
N SER A 144 -16.58 -6.47 -31.06
CA SER A 144 -16.36 -7.89 -30.76
C SER A 144 -15.04 -8.16 -30.07
N GLU A 145 -14.02 -7.33 -30.30
CA GLU A 145 -12.68 -7.51 -29.73
C GLU A 145 -12.69 -7.22 -28.22
N ARG A 146 -13.21 -6.05 -27.81
CA ARG A 146 -13.37 -5.71 -26.39
C ARG A 146 -14.32 -6.66 -25.68
N LYS A 147 -15.40 -7.08 -26.34
CA LYS A 147 -16.31 -8.08 -25.80
C LYS A 147 -15.57 -9.39 -25.50
N PHE A 148 -14.79 -9.89 -26.45
CA PHE A 148 -13.99 -11.10 -26.28
C PHE A 148 -12.94 -10.95 -25.16
N TYR A 149 -12.24 -9.81 -25.12
CA TYR A 149 -11.29 -9.49 -24.06
C TYR A 149 -11.93 -9.56 -22.67
N TYR A 150 -12.99 -8.79 -22.43
CA TYR A 150 -13.66 -8.77 -21.13
C TYR A 150 -14.31 -10.12 -20.76
N GLN A 151 -14.77 -10.88 -21.75
CA GLN A 151 -15.26 -12.24 -21.51
C GLN A 151 -14.14 -13.17 -21.03
N ASN A 152 -12.92 -13.05 -21.57
CA ASN A 152 -11.77 -13.81 -21.11
C ASN A 152 -11.34 -13.41 -19.70
N GLU A 153 -11.27 -12.10 -19.40
CA GLU A 153 -10.97 -11.61 -18.05
C GLU A 153 -12.01 -12.09 -17.03
N ALA A 154 -13.30 -12.06 -17.38
CA ALA A 154 -14.36 -12.59 -16.53
C ALA A 154 -14.25 -14.11 -16.32
N ASN A 155 -13.91 -14.88 -17.36
CA ASN A 155 -13.70 -16.32 -17.24
C ASN A 155 -12.52 -16.65 -16.34
N PHE A 156 -11.40 -15.94 -16.50
CA PHE A 156 -10.22 -16.11 -15.65
C PHE A 156 -10.53 -15.77 -14.18
N MET A 157 -11.20 -14.65 -13.94
CA MET A 157 -11.65 -14.27 -12.60
C MET A 157 -12.60 -15.29 -11.97
N ARG A 158 -13.51 -15.86 -12.75
CA ARG A 158 -14.40 -16.94 -12.29
C ARG A 158 -13.60 -18.16 -11.85
N ASP A 159 -12.61 -18.55 -12.64
CA ASP A 159 -11.81 -19.74 -12.38
C ASP A 159 -10.94 -19.54 -11.13
N LEU A 160 -10.35 -18.36 -10.93
CA LEU A 160 -9.66 -17.99 -9.69
C LEU A 160 -10.59 -17.92 -8.48
N LEU A 161 -11.80 -17.39 -8.65
CA LEU A 161 -12.80 -17.37 -7.58
C LEU A 161 -13.19 -18.79 -7.18
N ARG A 162 -13.37 -19.69 -8.15
CA ARG A 162 -13.65 -21.11 -7.90
C ARG A 162 -12.50 -21.75 -7.13
N GLU A 163 -11.26 -21.58 -7.59
CA GLU A 163 -10.06 -22.08 -6.91
C GLU A 163 -9.98 -21.57 -5.47
N ALA A 164 -10.17 -20.27 -5.24
CA ALA A 164 -10.18 -19.71 -3.90
C ALA A 164 -11.28 -20.34 -3.02
N THR A 165 -12.48 -20.57 -3.54
CA THR A 165 -13.59 -21.10 -2.73
C THR A 165 -13.58 -22.61 -2.52
N GLU A 166 -13.09 -23.39 -3.50
CA GLU A 166 -13.16 -24.86 -3.48
C GLU A 166 -11.83 -25.48 -3.06
N GLU A 167 -10.71 -24.92 -3.50
CA GLU A 167 -9.36 -25.45 -3.28
C GLU A 167 -8.34 -24.34 -2.94
N PRO A 168 -8.57 -23.57 -1.84
CA PRO A 168 -7.76 -22.39 -1.50
C PRO A 168 -6.25 -22.66 -1.39
N GLN A 169 -5.84 -23.89 -1.08
CA GLN A 169 -4.43 -24.28 -1.02
C GLN A 169 -3.68 -24.19 -2.35
N PHE A 170 -4.40 -24.19 -3.48
CA PHE A 170 -3.79 -24.03 -4.81
C PHE A 170 -3.74 -22.57 -5.27
N MET A 171 -4.47 -21.68 -4.58
CA MET A 171 -4.52 -20.27 -4.89
C MET A 171 -3.13 -19.61 -4.86
N ARG A 172 -2.84 -18.83 -5.90
CA ARG A 172 -1.61 -18.04 -6.03
C ARG A 172 -1.92 -16.56 -5.91
N TYR A 173 -1.46 -15.93 -4.83
CA TYR A 173 -1.63 -14.49 -4.57
C TYR A 173 -1.18 -13.60 -5.75
N SER A 174 -0.10 -13.98 -6.43
CA SER A 174 0.43 -13.25 -7.59
C SER A 174 -0.56 -13.10 -8.75
N ASN A 175 -1.48 -14.06 -8.93
CA ASN A 175 -2.49 -13.98 -10.00
C ASN A 175 -3.43 -12.78 -9.79
N PHE A 176 -3.81 -12.47 -8.55
CA PHE A 176 -4.74 -11.38 -8.26
C PHE A 176 -4.10 -10.01 -8.46
N TYR A 177 -2.86 -9.83 -8.03
CA TYR A 177 -2.12 -8.60 -8.36
C TYR A 177 -1.95 -8.45 -9.87
N GLN A 178 -1.65 -9.55 -10.57
CA GLN A 178 -1.44 -9.51 -12.01
C GLN A 178 -2.69 -9.04 -12.76
N ILE A 179 -3.88 -9.51 -12.38
CA ILE A 179 -5.11 -9.05 -13.02
C ILE A 179 -5.35 -7.56 -12.79
N VAL A 180 -5.07 -7.05 -11.57
CA VAL A 180 -5.17 -5.62 -11.29
C VAL A 180 -4.20 -4.81 -12.16
N ILE A 181 -2.98 -5.32 -12.37
CA ILE A 181 -1.97 -4.66 -13.21
C ILE A 181 -2.41 -4.67 -14.67
N ASP A 182 -2.83 -5.83 -15.20
CA ASP A 182 -3.20 -5.99 -16.61
C ASP A 182 -4.46 -5.21 -16.98
N ASN A 183 -5.36 -5.00 -16.01
CA ASN A 183 -6.61 -4.28 -16.18
C ASN A 183 -6.65 -2.96 -15.41
N TRP A 184 -5.49 -2.32 -15.19
CA TRP A 184 -5.37 -1.16 -14.31
C TRP A 184 -6.35 -0.03 -14.68
N VAL A 185 -6.48 0.29 -15.96
CA VAL A 185 -7.34 1.38 -16.45
C VAL A 185 -8.80 1.20 -16.00
N ASP A 186 -9.29 -0.04 -15.99
CA ASP A 186 -10.66 -0.37 -15.60
C ASP A 186 -10.84 -0.51 -14.08
N LEU A 187 -9.75 -0.69 -13.32
CA LEU A 187 -9.79 -1.02 -11.89
C LEU A 187 -9.24 0.07 -10.96
N GLN A 188 -8.48 1.04 -11.49
CA GLN A 188 -7.72 2.04 -10.72
C GLN A 188 -8.56 3.03 -9.91
N ASN A 189 -9.82 3.27 -10.29
CA ASN A 189 -10.71 4.23 -9.62
C ASN A 189 -11.84 3.55 -8.82
N TRP A 190 -11.62 2.31 -8.35
CA TRP A 190 -12.68 1.53 -7.72
C TRP A 190 -12.25 1.04 -6.33
N SER A 191 -13.02 1.40 -5.30
CA SER A 191 -12.73 1.05 -3.91
C SER A 191 -12.55 -0.45 -3.71
N ILE A 192 -13.33 -1.25 -4.45
CA ILE A 192 -13.35 -2.72 -4.36
C ILE A 192 -12.00 -3.31 -4.76
N THR A 193 -11.32 -2.73 -5.76
CA THR A 193 -9.96 -3.13 -6.15
C THR A 193 -9.02 -3.03 -4.95
N PHE A 194 -9.03 -1.90 -4.25
CA PHE A 194 -8.10 -1.66 -3.14
C PHE A 194 -8.50 -2.41 -1.86
N ARG A 195 -9.79 -2.72 -1.65
CA ARG A 195 -10.22 -3.65 -0.60
C ARG A 195 -9.67 -5.04 -0.83
N MET A 196 -9.77 -5.56 -2.06
CA MET A 196 -9.18 -6.85 -2.42
C MET A 196 -7.66 -6.84 -2.20
N LEU A 197 -6.96 -5.78 -2.62
CA LEU A 197 -5.51 -5.65 -2.42
C LEU A 197 -5.12 -5.57 -0.94
N SER A 198 -5.90 -4.88 -0.10
CA SER A 198 -5.71 -4.87 1.36
C SER A 198 -5.88 -6.28 1.94
N ASP A 199 -6.95 -7.00 1.57
CA ASP A 199 -7.17 -8.36 2.06
C ASP A 199 -6.00 -9.30 1.67
N LEU A 200 -5.50 -9.19 0.42
CA LEU A 200 -4.31 -9.93 -0.03
C LEU A 200 -3.10 -9.61 0.85
N ALA A 201 -2.79 -8.32 1.06
CA ALA A 201 -1.66 -7.90 1.89
C ALA A 201 -1.73 -8.43 3.33
N LYS A 202 -2.93 -8.51 3.91
CA LYS A 202 -3.17 -9.07 5.26
C LYS A 202 -3.00 -10.59 5.31
N MET A 203 -3.54 -11.29 4.33
CA MET A 203 -3.51 -12.75 4.28
C MET A 203 -2.09 -13.28 3.97
N GLU A 204 -1.33 -12.56 3.15
CA GLU A 204 0.05 -12.92 2.83
C GLU A 204 1.01 -12.70 3.99
N LYS A 205 1.84 -13.71 4.26
CA LYS A 205 2.97 -13.69 5.20
C LYS A 205 4.27 -14.01 4.47
N GLY A 206 5.38 -13.61 5.08
CA GLY A 206 6.73 -13.79 4.53
C GLY A 206 7.23 -12.60 3.70
N TRP A 207 6.56 -11.45 3.77
CA TRP A 207 7.05 -10.21 3.16
C TRP A 207 8.50 -9.93 3.57
N LYS A 208 9.36 -9.70 2.57
CA LYS A 208 10.80 -9.49 2.81
C LYS A 208 11.06 -8.08 3.35
N ASP A 209 11.26 -7.98 4.66
CA ASP A 209 11.45 -6.70 5.34
C ASP A 209 12.94 -6.33 5.53
N THR A 210 13.66 -6.10 4.42
CA THR A 210 15.05 -5.63 4.44
C THR A 210 15.13 -4.10 4.24
N PRO A 211 16.26 -3.45 4.61
CA PRO A 211 16.44 -2.02 4.39
C PRO A 211 16.20 -1.59 2.94
N GLU A 212 16.62 -2.40 1.96
CA GLU A 212 16.43 -2.14 0.53
C GLU A 212 14.95 -2.16 0.14
N THR A 213 14.20 -3.16 0.63
CA THR A 213 12.76 -3.28 0.36
C THR A 213 11.99 -2.12 0.98
N ARG A 214 12.29 -1.76 2.23
CA ARG A 214 11.65 -0.60 2.89
C ARG A 214 11.96 0.70 2.18
N THR A 215 13.22 0.92 1.80
CA THR A 215 13.64 2.13 1.08
C THR A 215 12.96 2.22 -0.29
N THR A 216 12.79 1.10 -0.98
CA THR A 216 12.07 1.04 -2.27
C THR A 216 10.61 1.44 -2.08
N LEU A 217 9.90 0.84 -1.11
CA LEU A 217 8.50 1.18 -0.85
C LEU A 217 8.35 2.64 -0.39
N LEU A 218 9.27 3.13 0.45
CA LEU A 218 9.30 4.52 0.88
C LEU A 218 9.45 5.48 -0.31
N GLN A 219 10.33 5.16 -1.26
CA GLN A 219 10.51 6.00 -2.44
C GLN A 219 9.26 6.00 -3.33
N LEU A 220 8.68 4.82 -3.59
CA LEU A 220 7.41 4.74 -4.33
C LEU A 220 6.31 5.55 -3.64
N LEU A 221 6.22 5.47 -2.31
CA LEU A 221 5.25 6.23 -1.54
C LEU A 221 5.49 7.73 -1.63
N LYS A 222 6.74 8.20 -1.62
CA LYS A 222 7.08 9.60 -1.89
C LYS A 222 6.60 10.03 -3.26
N ASP A 223 6.86 9.23 -4.28
CA ASP A 223 6.57 9.58 -5.67
C ASP A 223 5.06 9.68 -5.91
N VAL A 224 4.28 8.65 -5.52
CA VAL A 224 2.82 8.66 -5.72
C VAL A 224 2.12 9.72 -4.87
N SER A 225 2.63 10.02 -3.68
CA SER A 225 1.99 10.99 -2.77
C SER A 225 2.22 12.45 -3.14
N THR A 226 3.02 12.73 -4.19
CA THR A 226 3.15 14.10 -4.73
C THR A 226 1.84 14.64 -5.32
N GLU A 227 0.94 13.75 -5.76
CA GLU A 227 -0.36 14.08 -6.35
C GLU A 227 -1.51 14.01 -5.35
N TRP A 228 -1.23 13.68 -4.08
CA TRP A 228 -2.25 13.53 -3.04
C TRP A 228 -2.51 14.87 -2.35
N GLU A 229 -3.78 15.19 -2.16
CA GLU A 229 -4.24 16.39 -1.43
C GLU A 229 -4.05 16.25 0.10
#